data_AF-A0A6L4ZKP1-F1
#
_entry.id   AF-A0A6L4ZKP1-F1
#
_cell.length_a   1.000
_cell.length_b   1.000
_cell.length_c   1.000
_cell.angle_alpha   90.00
_cell.angle_beta   90.00
_cell.angle_gamma   90.00
#
_symmetry.space_group_name_H-M   'P 1'
#
loop_
_entity.id
_entity.type
_entity.pdbx_description
1 polymer ?
#
loop_
_entity_poly.entity_id
_entity_poly.type
_entity_poly.pdbx_seq_one_letter_code
_entity_poly.pdbx_strand_id
1 'polypeptide(L)'
;NDKGGVSVPGASNGNGKTSGSSGGNGDAQESGETIPCPKCLTENRKGVLTVIKSPKGSFLVCSLGKDKCGYLSSVPRNRKQSNALLTNKCPNCKGVVRLYVPKEKDKTPALFCIKEGCKGALWFNDKGGVSAPSASNGNGKTSGSSGGNGDAQETGEPCIKCGKLTVKRSFKKKDGKQGHFWGCSEWKKSGGCDAPPIWIN
;
A
#
# COMPACT_ATOMS: atom_id res chain seq x y z
N ASN A 1 30.47 74.99 -5.46
CA ASN A 1 30.80 74.54 -4.09
C ASN A 1 29.95 73.31 -3.80
N ASP A 2 30.24 72.14 -4.37
CA ASP A 2 31.37 71.22 -4.10
C ASP A 2 31.35 70.59 -2.69
N LYS A 3 30.89 69.32 -2.69
CA LYS A 3 31.31 68.13 -1.93
C LYS A 3 31.38 68.20 -0.39
N GLY A 4 30.37 67.57 0.23
CA GLY A 4 30.48 67.00 1.57
C GLY A 4 30.87 65.51 1.50
N GLY A 5 32.03 65.17 2.04
CA GLY A 5 32.45 63.80 2.34
C GLY A 5 32.14 63.47 3.80
N VAL A 6 31.67 62.25 4.06
CA VAL A 6 31.51 61.70 5.42
C VAL A 6 32.33 60.42 5.51
N SER A 7 33.33 60.45 6.39
CA SER A 7 34.16 59.32 6.80
C SER A 7 33.50 58.58 7.96
N VAL A 8 33.57 57.25 7.94
CA VAL A 8 33.29 56.38 9.10
C VAL A 8 34.50 55.48 9.36
N PRO A 9 35.04 55.45 10.59
CA PRO A 9 35.97 54.41 11.03
C PRO A 9 35.36 53.51 12.12
N GLY A 10 35.82 52.26 12.18
CA GLY A 10 35.79 51.48 13.42
C GLY A 10 35.29 50.04 13.29
N ALA A 11 36.21 49.10 13.05
CA ALA A 11 36.01 47.69 13.40
C ALA A 11 37.24 47.22 14.19
N SER A 12 37.03 46.99 15.48
CA SER A 12 38.03 46.51 16.43
C SER A 12 37.80 45.03 16.77
N ASN A 13 38.92 44.33 16.72
CA ASN A 13 39.36 43.03 17.24
C ASN A 13 38.59 42.38 18.42
N GLY A 14 38.53 41.03 18.42
CA GLY A 14 38.08 40.22 19.56
C GLY A 14 38.34 38.72 19.38
N ASN A 15 39.56 38.29 19.70
CA ASN A 15 40.03 36.91 19.73
C ASN A 15 39.60 36.23 21.06
N GLY A 16 39.01 35.04 21.02
CA GLY A 16 38.54 34.32 22.20
C GLY A 16 38.77 32.82 22.09
N LYS A 17 39.89 32.37 22.66
CA LYS A 17 40.34 30.97 22.79
C LYS A 17 39.86 30.45 24.14
N THR A 18 39.12 29.34 24.19
CA THR A 18 38.95 28.54 25.42
C THR A 18 39.17 27.05 25.12
N SER A 19 40.19 26.51 25.77
CA SER A 19 40.44 25.08 25.94
C SER A 19 39.66 24.61 27.17
N GLY A 20 39.10 23.40 27.13
CA GLY A 20 38.47 22.80 28.31
C GLY A 20 38.08 21.33 28.08
N SER A 21 38.99 20.42 28.36
CA SER A 21 38.75 18.98 28.50
C SER A 21 37.81 18.70 29.67
N SER A 22 36.90 17.74 29.55
CA SER A 22 36.47 16.84 30.64
C SER A 22 35.61 15.71 30.06
N GLY A 23 35.95 14.47 30.41
CA GLY A 23 35.24 13.27 29.97
C GLY A 23 33.84 13.16 30.56
N GLY A 24 32.98 12.43 29.85
CA GLY A 24 31.67 12.01 30.30
C GLY A 24 31.33 10.71 29.58
N ASN A 25 31.04 9.69 30.38
CA ASN A 25 30.73 8.33 29.97
C ASN A 25 29.56 8.27 29.00
N GLY A 26 29.58 7.22 28.18
CA GLY A 26 28.56 6.95 27.18
C GLY A 26 27.17 6.83 27.79
N ASP A 27 26.25 7.59 27.21
CA ASP A 27 24.89 7.15 26.98
C ASP A 27 24.66 7.29 25.48
N ALA A 28 24.52 6.15 24.81
CA ALA A 28 24.01 6.11 23.46
C ALA A 28 22.60 6.73 23.49
N GLN A 29 22.49 8.00 23.12
CA GLN A 29 21.24 8.64 22.85
C GLN A 29 20.66 7.99 21.58
N GLU A 30 19.97 6.87 21.78
CA GLU A 30 19.07 6.27 20.80
C GLU A 30 18.11 7.37 20.39
N SER A 31 18.35 7.93 19.21
CA SER A 31 17.43 8.84 18.55
C SER A 31 16.20 8.02 18.19
N GLY A 32 15.30 7.84 19.15
CA GLY A 32 14.00 7.21 19.01
C GLY A 32 13.15 8.06 18.08
N GLU A 33 13.41 7.94 16.78
CA GLU A 33 12.72 8.66 15.72
C GLU A 33 11.22 8.37 15.86
N THR A 34 10.50 9.35 16.39
CA THR A 34 9.09 9.19 16.69
C THR A 34 8.31 9.24 15.38
N ILE A 35 7.80 8.08 14.95
CA ILE A 35 7.10 7.96 13.67
C ILE A 35 5.73 8.67 13.78
N PRO A 36 5.44 9.71 12.97
CA PRO A 36 4.16 10.40 13.03
C PRO A 36 3.02 9.49 12.56
N CYS A 37 1.83 9.63 13.15
CA CYS A 37 0.66 8.89 12.70
C CYS A 37 0.13 9.48 11.38
N PRO A 38 0.05 8.72 10.27
CA PRO A 38 -0.39 9.25 8.98
C PRO A 38 -1.82 9.80 8.99
N LYS A 39 -2.71 9.19 9.80
CA LYS A 39 -4.09 9.66 9.99
C LYS A 39 -4.13 11.00 10.73
N CYS A 40 -3.39 11.12 11.83
CA CYS A 40 -3.32 12.37 12.57
C CYS A 40 -2.66 13.48 11.76
N LEU A 41 -1.62 13.19 10.98
CA LEU A 41 -0.97 14.16 10.11
C LEU A 41 -1.95 14.75 9.09
N THR A 42 -2.81 13.91 8.49
CA THR A 42 -3.83 14.35 7.53
C THR A 42 -4.92 15.21 8.18
N GLU A 43 -5.17 15.00 9.47
CA GLU A 43 -6.21 15.70 10.24
C GLU A 43 -5.64 16.82 11.13
N ASN A 44 -4.37 17.23 10.94
CA ASN A 44 -3.67 18.25 11.74
C ASN A 44 -3.65 17.97 13.25
N ARG A 45 -3.53 16.69 13.64
CA ARG A 45 -3.41 16.23 15.03
C ARG A 45 -1.99 15.76 15.34
N LYS A 46 -1.56 15.87 16.59
CA LYS A 46 -0.19 15.49 17.06
C LYS A 46 -0.05 14.02 17.49
N GLY A 47 -0.72 13.11 16.79
CA GLY A 47 -0.63 11.67 17.10
C GLY A 47 0.65 11.03 16.55
N VAL A 48 1.24 10.11 17.31
CA VAL A 48 2.46 9.38 16.93
C VAL A 48 2.20 7.88 16.96
N LEU A 49 2.97 7.09 16.22
CA LEU A 49 2.84 5.64 16.20
C LEU A 49 3.66 5.00 17.31
N THR A 50 3.02 4.14 18.10
CA THR A 50 3.66 3.33 19.14
C THR A 50 3.49 1.85 18.82
N VAL A 51 4.48 1.04 19.20
CA VAL A 51 4.41 -0.41 19.04
C VAL A 51 3.66 -1.02 20.22
N ILE A 52 2.64 -1.82 19.94
CA ILE A 52 1.97 -2.68 20.92
C ILE A 52 2.23 -4.15 20.59
N LYS A 53 2.35 -4.98 21.61
CA LYS A 53 2.45 -6.45 21.48
C LYS A 53 1.10 -7.08 21.74
N SER A 54 0.74 -8.09 20.96
CA SER A 54 -0.46 -8.89 21.15
C SER A 54 -0.17 -10.37 20.84
N PRO A 55 -1.05 -11.31 21.22
CA PRO A 55 -0.90 -12.72 20.87
C PRO A 55 -0.82 -12.97 19.35
N LYS A 56 -1.36 -12.05 18.54
CA LYS A 56 -1.36 -12.15 17.07
C LYS A 56 -0.11 -11.54 16.42
N GLY A 57 0.74 -10.86 17.20
CA GLY A 57 1.95 -10.19 16.75
C GLY A 57 2.07 -8.75 17.28
N SER A 58 3.08 -8.04 16.79
CA SER A 58 3.31 -6.63 17.11
C SER A 58 2.67 -5.71 16.07
N PHE A 59 2.09 -4.60 16.53
CA PHE A 59 1.38 -3.64 15.70
C PHE A 59 1.78 -2.21 16.04
N LEU A 60 1.72 -1.32 15.05
CA LEU A 60 1.76 0.12 15.25
C LEU A 60 0.36 0.65 15.46
N VAL A 61 0.15 1.38 16.54
CA VAL A 61 -1.11 2.08 16.85
C VAL A 61 -0.85 3.55 17.10
N CYS A 62 -1.86 4.40 16.90
CA CYS A 62 -1.74 5.81 17.25
C CYS A 62 -1.79 6.01 18.78
N SER A 63 -0.91 6.87 19.30
CA SER A 63 -0.84 7.27 20.71
C SER A 63 -2.12 7.94 21.23
N LEU A 64 -2.94 8.53 20.34
CA LEU A 64 -4.25 9.09 20.72
C LEU A 64 -5.29 8.01 21.04
N GLY A 65 -4.99 6.73 20.79
CA GLY A 65 -5.87 5.61 21.08
C GLY A 65 -6.90 5.30 20.00
N LYS A 66 -7.67 4.24 20.24
CA LYS A 66 -8.66 3.71 19.31
C LYS A 66 -9.82 4.68 19.08
N ASP A 67 -10.34 5.27 20.15
CA ASP A 67 -11.56 6.09 20.09
C ASP A 67 -11.32 7.45 19.41
N LYS A 68 -10.12 8.02 19.57
CA LYS A 68 -9.78 9.29 18.93
C LYS A 68 -9.23 9.12 17.52
N CYS A 69 -8.36 8.14 17.29
CA CYS A 69 -7.70 7.97 15.99
C CYS A 69 -8.04 6.63 15.34
N GLY A 70 -7.90 5.53 16.07
CA GLY A 70 -8.19 4.20 15.54
C GLY A 70 -7.22 3.72 14.47
N TYR A 71 -6.10 4.41 14.25
CA TYR A 71 -5.08 3.96 13.31
C TYR A 71 -4.36 2.72 13.84
N LEU A 72 -4.28 1.68 13.00
CA LEU A 72 -3.64 0.40 13.27
C LEU A 72 -2.91 -0.08 12.01
N SER A 73 -1.66 -0.45 12.15
CA SER A 73 -0.80 -0.96 11.08
C SER A 73 0.09 -2.08 11.61
N SER A 74 0.58 -2.94 10.73
CA SER A 74 1.66 -3.87 11.07
C SER A 74 2.97 -3.09 11.30
N VAL A 75 3.87 -3.66 12.11
CA VAL A 75 5.23 -3.11 12.27
C VAL A 75 6.05 -3.36 10.98
N PRO A 76 6.64 -2.33 10.36
CA PRO A 76 7.53 -2.49 9.21
C PRO A 76 8.72 -3.39 9.54
N ARG A 77 9.08 -4.29 8.63
CA ARG A 77 10.26 -5.17 8.75
C ARG A 77 11.56 -4.50 8.30
N ASN A 78 11.47 -3.40 7.55
CA ASN A 78 12.62 -2.71 7.00
C ASN A 78 12.32 -1.22 6.69
N ARG A 79 13.38 -0.45 6.41
CA ARG A 79 13.28 0.99 6.09
C ARG A 79 12.40 1.29 4.87
N LYS A 80 12.39 0.40 3.86
CA LYS A 80 11.56 0.58 2.65
C LYS A 80 10.07 0.53 2.99
N GLN A 81 9.65 -0.42 3.82
CA GLN A 81 8.26 -0.51 4.29
C GLN A 81 7.87 0.68 5.16
N SER A 82 8.78 1.13 6.05
CA SER A 82 8.53 2.31 6.88
C SER A 82 8.34 3.56 6.00
N ASN A 83 9.26 3.80 5.07
CA ASN A 83 9.15 4.93 4.13
C ASN A 83 7.87 4.85 3.30
N ALA A 84 7.55 3.66 2.74
CA ALA A 84 6.36 3.47 1.94
C ALA A 84 5.07 3.75 2.72
N LEU A 85 5.00 3.34 4.00
CA LEU A 85 3.86 3.61 4.89
C LEU A 85 3.63 5.11 5.11
N LEU A 86 4.70 5.90 5.18
CA LEU A 86 4.63 7.34 5.47
C LEU A 86 4.40 8.20 4.22
N THR A 87 4.89 7.76 3.07
CA THR A 87 4.88 8.56 1.84
C THR A 87 3.71 8.26 0.91
N ASN A 88 3.17 7.04 0.95
CA ASN A 88 2.14 6.63 0.00
C ASN A 88 0.73 6.95 0.49
N LYS A 89 -0.13 7.24 -0.48
CA LYS A 89 -1.56 7.47 -0.30
C LYS A 89 -2.34 6.43 -1.09
N CYS A 90 -3.59 6.22 -0.69
CA CYS A 90 -4.48 5.31 -1.39
C CYS A 90 -4.62 5.74 -2.86
N PRO A 91 -4.43 4.83 -3.84
CA PRO A 91 -4.51 5.19 -5.25
C PRO A 91 -5.91 5.70 -5.64
N ASN A 92 -6.95 5.16 -5.01
CA ASN A 92 -8.35 5.41 -5.36
C ASN A 92 -8.90 6.72 -4.76
N CYS A 93 -8.71 6.93 -3.45
CA CYS A 93 -9.31 8.08 -2.75
C CYS A 93 -8.28 9.08 -2.20
N LYS A 94 -6.99 8.84 -2.45
CA LYS A 94 -5.87 9.62 -1.90
C LYS A 94 -5.83 9.69 -0.36
N GLY A 95 -6.63 8.87 0.31
CA GLY A 95 -6.67 8.75 1.76
C GLY A 95 -5.49 7.97 2.33
N VAL A 96 -5.45 7.91 3.65
CA VAL A 96 -4.40 7.21 4.40
C VAL A 96 -4.44 5.70 4.16
N VAL A 97 -3.27 5.08 4.19
CA VAL A 97 -3.09 3.63 4.09
C VAL A 97 -2.46 3.07 5.38
N ARG A 98 -2.61 1.76 5.59
CA ARG A 98 -1.95 0.99 6.65
C ARG A 98 -1.13 -0.14 6.04
N LEU A 99 -0.03 -0.50 6.68
CA LEU A 99 0.77 -1.65 6.27
C LEU A 99 0.16 -2.95 6.80
N TYR A 100 0.01 -3.92 5.91
CA TYR A 100 -0.25 -5.31 6.24
C TYR A 100 0.98 -6.14 5.90
N VAL A 101 1.49 -6.85 6.91
CA VAL A 101 2.58 -7.80 6.75
C VAL A 101 2.05 -9.22 7.02
N PRO A 102 1.98 -10.08 6.00
CA PRO A 102 1.58 -11.48 6.16
C PRO A 102 2.51 -12.23 7.12
N LYS A 103 1.96 -13.26 7.79
CA LYS A 103 2.76 -14.14 8.66
C LYS A 103 3.58 -15.11 7.83
N GLU A 104 3.03 -15.55 6.71
CA GLU A 104 3.66 -16.44 5.74
C GLU A 104 4.77 -15.70 4.99
N LYS A 105 5.93 -16.34 4.85
CA LYS A 105 7.11 -15.73 4.21
C LYS A 105 6.91 -15.47 2.72
N ASP A 106 6.10 -16.29 2.06
CA ASP A 106 5.87 -16.24 0.61
C ASP A 106 4.77 -15.25 0.21
N LYS A 107 4.12 -14.61 1.18
CA LYS A 107 3.07 -13.62 0.92
C LYS A 107 3.65 -12.21 0.95
N THR A 108 3.31 -11.46 -0.09
CA THR A 108 3.78 -10.10 -0.29
C THR A 108 3.12 -9.12 0.69
N PRO A 109 3.90 -8.29 1.40
CA PRO A 109 3.36 -7.16 2.15
C PRO A 109 2.58 -6.21 1.24
N ALA A 110 1.63 -5.47 1.81
CA ALA A 110 0.82 -4.52 1.07
C ALA A 110 0.38 -3.34 1.93
N LEU A 111 0.09 -2.21 1.29
CA LEU A 111 -0.56 -1.05 1.90
C LEU A 111 -2.05 -1.05 1.53
N PHE A 112 -2.93 -0.98 2.52
CA PHE A 112 -4.38 -0.96 2.31
C PHE A 112 -4.98 0.37 2.77
N CYS A 113 -5.95 0.90 2.03
CA CYS A 113 -6.69 2.07 2.47
C CYS A 113 -7.41 1.83 3.80
N ILE A 114 -7.41 2.84 4.68
CA ILE A 114 -8.13 2.78 5.96
C ILE A 114 -9.56 3.30 5.88
N LYS A 115 -9.94 3.96 4.77
CA LYS A 115 -11.30 4.48 4.58
C LYS A 115 -12.25 3.31 4.33
N GLU A 116 -13.32 3.24 5.12
CA GLU A 116 -14.35 2.22 4.95
C GLU A 116 -14.96 2.26 3.54
N GLY A 117 -15.22 1.07 2.99
CA GLY A 117 -15.69 0.90 1.61
C GLY A 117 -14.62 1.11 0.51
N CYS A 118 -13.46 1.71 0.82
CA CYS A 118 -12.41 1.91 -0.17
C CYS A 118 -11.52 0.67 -0.32
N LYS A 119 -11.51 0.09 -1.53
CA LYS A 119 -10.70 -1.11 -1.87
C LYS A 119 -9.31 -0.78 -2.42
N GLY A 120 -8.82 0.44 -2.23
CA GLY A 120 -7.51 0.85 -2.74
C GLY A 120 -6.38 0.15 -2.00
N ALA A 121 -5.45 -0.44 -2.75
CA ALA A 121 -4.28 -1.13 -2.23
C ALA A 121 -3.03 -0.86 -3.08
N LEU A 122 -1.86 -0.95 -2.45
CA LEU A 122 -0.55 -0.93 -3.10
C LEU A 122 0.23 -2.17 -2.67
N TRP A 123 0.80 -2.89 -3.63
CA TRP A 123 1.57 -4.11 -3.37
C TRP A 123 3.05 -3.80 -3.46
N PHE A 124 3.82 -4.35 -2.51
CA PHE A 124 5.28 -4.30 -2.60
C PHE A 124 5.77 -5.23 -3.72
N ASN A 125 6.83 -4.85 -4.41
CA ASN A 125 7.55 -5.74 -5.34
C ASN A 125 8.88 -6.22 -4.71
N ASP A 126 9.59 -7.09 -5.40
CA ASP A 126 10.86 -7.66 -4.92
C ASP A 126 11.95 -6.61 -4.69
N LYS A 127 11.87 -5.48 -5.41
CA LYS A 127 12.77 -4.33 -5.25
C LYS A 127 12.38 -3.43 -4.06
N GLY A 128 11.23 -3.69 -3.43
CA GLY A 128 10.66 -2.93 -2.32
C GLY A 128 9.98 -1.62 -2.74
N GLY A 129 9.74 -1.43 -4.04
CA GLY A 129 8.83 -0.40 -4.53
C GLY A 129 7.38 -0.83 -4.33
N VAL A 130 6.47 0.14 -4.32
CA VAL A 130 5.03 -0.14 -4.23
C VAL A 130 4.33 0.30 -5.50
N SER A 131 3.34 -0.48 -5.92
CA SER A 131 2.52 -0.15 -7.08
C SER A 131 1.08 -0.53 -6.83
N ALA A 132 0.15 0.28 -7.33
CA ALA A 132 -1.24 -0.14 -7.39
C ALA A 132 -1.33 -1.39 -8.28
N PRO A 133 -2.23 -2.33 -7.99
CA PRO A 133 -2.56 -3.34 -8.97
C PRO A 133 -2.99 -2.59 -10.23
N SER A 134 -2.32 -2.85 -11.34
CA SER A 134 -2.68 -2.22 -12.62
C SER A 134 -4.18 -2.44 -12.84
N ALA A 135 -4.91 -1.38 -13.17
CA ALA A 135 -6.34 -1.47 -13.44
C ALA A 135 -6.65 -2.34 -14.69
N SER A 136 -5.64 -2.87 -15.35
CA SER A 136 -5.72 -4.03 -16.25
C SER A 136 -5.56 -5.34 -15.45
N ASN A 137 -6.67 -6.08 -15.36
CA ASN A 137 -6.85 -7.40 -14.74
C ASN A 137 -7.07 -7.43 -13.23
N GLY A 138 -8.35 -7.44 -12.86
CA GLY A 138 -8.79 -8.03 -11.61
C GLY A 138 -8.43 -9.51 -11.56
N ASN A 139 -7.48 -9.86 -10.70
CA ASN A 139 -7.49 -11.13 -9.97
C ASN A 139 -6.53 -11.09 -8.79
N GLY A 140 -6.95 -10.39 -7.74
CA GLY A 140 -6.49 -10.67 -6.38
C GLY A 140 -7.02 -12.04 -5.98
N LYS A 141 -6.22 -13.07 -6.28
CA LYS A 141 -6.41 -14.47 -5.93
C LYS A 141 -6.40 -14.62 -4.40
N THR A 142 -7.55 -14.45 -3.75
CA THR A 142 -7.79 -15.01 -2.41
C THR A 142 -8.42 -16.38 -2.59
N SER A 143 -7.57 -17.41 -2.45
CA SER A 143 -7.85 -18.71 -1.83
C SER A 143 -9.22 -19.38 -2.11
N GLY A 144 -9.20 -20.45 -2.91
CA GLY A 144 -10.21 -21.50 -2.86
C GLY A 144 -10.55 -22.11 -4.21
N SER A 145 -10.05 -23.33 -4.43
CA SER A 145 -10.61 -24.36 -5.31
C SER A 145 -10.25 -24.36 -6.80
N SER A 146 -9.43 -25.38 -7.10
CA SER A 146 -9.41 -26.20 -8.32
C SER A 146 -8.62 -25.65 -9.50
N GLY A 147 -7.68 -26.48 -9.96
CA GLY A 147 -6.61 -26.14 -10.88
C GLY A 147 -7.08 -25.71 -12.27
N GLY A 148 -6.31 -24.81 -12.85
CA GLY A 148 -6.40 -24.38 -14.24
C GLY A 148 -5.25 -23.42 -14.51
N ASN A 149 -4.38 -23.79 -15.44
CA ASN A 149 -3.22 -23.00 -15.87
C ASN A 149 -3.64 -21.57 -16.26
N GLY A 150 -2.80 -20.62 -15.86
CA GLY A 150 -3.01 -19.19 -16.06
C GLY A 150 -2.68 -18.76 -17.48
N ASP A 151 -3.56 -19.08 -18.41
CA ASP A 151 -3.62 -18.43 -19.71
C ASP A 151 -4.63 -17.28 -19.63
N ALA A 152 -4.24 -16.10 -20.10
CA ALA A 152 -5.10 -14.93 -20.15
C ALA A 152 -6.45 -15.30 -20.81
N GLN A 153 -7.55 -15.14 -20.08
CA GLN A 153 -8.88 -15.46 -20.62
C GLN A 153 -9.18 -14.52 -21.78
N GLU A 154 -9.16 -15.07 -23.00
CA GLU A 154 -9.68 -14.43 -24.20
C GLU A 154 -11.12 -13.98 -23.89
N THR A 155 -11.43 -12.70 -24.16
CA THR A 155 -12.77 -12.12 -24.00
C THR A 155 -13.41 -11.98 -25.36
N GLY A 156 -14.69 -12.34 -25.45
CA GLY A 156 -15.48 -12.31 -26.68
C GLY A 156 -16.54 -11.22 -26.64
N GLU A 157 -17.49 -11.31 -27.58
CA GLU A 157 -18.61 -10.40 -27.70
C GLU A 157 -19.45 -10.31 -26.40
N PRO A 158 -20.15 -9.18 -26.16
CA PRO A 158 -21.02 -9.03 -25.01
C PRO A 158 -22.17 -10.04 -25.04
N CYS A 159 -22.50 -10.56 -23.86
CA CYS A 159 -23.59 -11.49 -23.66
C CYS A 159 -24.93 -10.86 -24.04
N ILE A 160 -25.69 -11.53 -24.91
CA ILE A 160 -27.00 -11.09 -25.39
C ILE A 160 -28.04 -10.84 -24.27
N LYS A 161 -27.92 -11.53 -23.13
CA LYS A 161 -28.90 -11.42 -22.03
C LYS A 161 -28.58 -10.31 -21.03
N CYS A 162 -27.30 -10.06 -20.75
CA CYS A 162 -26.89 -9.17 -19.66
C CYS A 162 -25.83 -8.14 -20.05
N GLY A 163 -25.42 -8.07 -21.32
CA GLY A 163 -24.43 -7.12 -21.85
C GLY A 163 -22.99 -7.30 -21.35
N LYS A 164 -22.75 -8.22 -20.41
CA LYS A 164 -21.41 -8.49 -19.86
C LYS A 164 -20.56 -9.30 -20.84
N LEU A 165 -19.25 -9.11 -20.84
CA LEU A 165 -18.35 -9.84 -21.73
C LEU A 165 -18.46 -11.36 -21.56
N THR A 166 -18.34 -12.06 -22.68
CA THR A 166 -18.16 -13.51 -22.70
C THR A 166 -16.67 -13.85 -22.53
N VAL A 167 -16.41 -15.02 -21.96
CA VAL A 167 -15.06 -15.56 -21.76
C VAL A 167 -14.96 -16.92 -22.43
N LYS A 168 -13.80 -17.21 -23.02
CA LYS A 168 -13.53 -18.51 -23.65
C LYS A 168 -13.38 -19.57 -22.58
N ARG A 169 -14.18 -20.62 -22.68
CA ARG A 169 -14.19 -21.76 -21.76
C ARG A 169 -13.89 -23.03 -22.55
N SER A 170 -13.25 -23.99 -21.90
CA SER A 170 -12.92 -25.28 -22.50
C SER A 170 -13.77 -26.39 -21.91
N PHE A 171 -14.02 -27.42 -22.71
CA PHE A 171 -14.69 -28.65 -22.31
C PHE A 171 -14.02 -29.85 -22.96
N LYS A 172 -14.17 -31.03 -22.37
CA LYS A 172 -13.64 -32.27 -22.93
C LYS A 172 -14.72 -32.94 -23.79
N LYS A 173 -14.43 -33.18 -25.07
CA LYS A 173 -15.27 -33.97 -25.97
C LYS A 173 -15.15 -35.47 -25.62
N LYS A 174 -16.12 -36.29 -26.05
CA LYS A 174 -16.11 -37.75 -25.82
C LYS A 174 -14.86 -38.42 -26.40
N ASP A 175 -14.35 -37.90 -27.52
CA ASP A 175 -13.13 -38.39 -28.20
C ASP A 175 -11.82 -37.96 -27.52
N GLY A 176 -11.88 -37.43 -26.30
CA GLY A 176 -10.71 -36.94 -25.56
C GLY A 176 -10.16 -35.58 -26.01
N LYS A 177 -10.61 -35.06 -27.17
CA LYS A 177 -10.23 -33.73 -27.67
C LYS A 177 -10.82 -32.61 -26.80
N GLN A 178 -10.09 -31.51 -26.65
CA GLN A 178 -10.59 -30.29 -26.01
C GLN A 178 -11.40 -29.48 -27.03
N GLY A 179 -12.59 -29.04 -26.65
CA GLY A 179 -13.38 -28.07 -27.39
C GLY A 179 -13.46 -26.75 -26.64
N HIS A 180 -13.83 -25.68 -27.34
CA HIS A 180 -13.99 -24.35 -26.77
C HIS A 180 -15.38 -23.77 -27.08
N PHE A 181 -15.87 -22.91 -26.20
CA PHE A 181 -17.07 -22.12 -26.42
C PHE A 181 -16.95 -20.80 -25.65
N TRP A 182 -17.71 -19.78 -26.07
CA TRP A 182 -17.88 -18.54 -25.34
C TRP A 182 -19.03 -18.67 -24.35
N GLY A 183 -18.76 -18.41 -23.08
CA GLY A 183 -19.78 -18.38 -22.03
C GLY A 183 -19.78 -17.03 -21.33
N CYS A 184 -20.94 -16.56 -20.86
CA CYS A 184 -21.01 -15.33 -20.05
C CYS A 184 -20.02 -15.39 -18.87
N SER A 185 -19.36 -14.27 -18.58
CA SER A 185 -18.48 -14.12 -17.41
C SER A 185 -19.21 -14.41 -16.08
N GLU A 186 -20.51 -14.15 -16.03
CA GLU A 186 -21.38 -14.42 -14.89
C GLU A 186 -22.18 -15.74 -15.01
N TRP A 187 -21.82 -16.60 -15.96
CA TRP A 187 -22.57 -17.82 -16.23
C TRP A 187 -22.54 -18.78 -15.04
N LYS A 188 -23.73 -19.22 -14.60
CA LYS A 188 -23.95 -20.18 -13.49
C LYS A 188 -23.32 -19.80 -12.15
N LYS A 189 -23.01 -18.52 -11.91
CA LYS A 189 -22.82 -18.02 -10.54
C LYS A 189 -24.18 -18.03 -9.83
N SER A 190 -24.22 -18.11 -8.50
CA SER A 190 -25.50 -18.06 -7.76
C SER A 190 -26.20 -16.72 -8.07
N GLY A 191 -27.39 -16.78 -8.70
CA GLY A 191 -28.09 -15.59 -9.24
C GLY A 191 -27.48 -14.99 -10.52
N GLY A 192 -26.61 -15.74 -11.20
CA GLY A 192 -25.89 -15.32 -12.40
C GLY A 192 -26.69 -15.46 -13.69
N CYS A 193 -26.09 -15.00 -14.79
CA CYS A 193 -26.70 -15.04 -16.12
C CYS A 193 -26.83 -16.48 -16.61
N ASP A 194 -27.95 -16.84 -17.23
CA ASP A 194 -28.27 -18.16 -17.76
C ASP A 194 -28.17 -18.22 -19.30
N ALA A 195 -27.47 -17.26 -19.92
CA ALA A 195 -27.33 -17.21 -21.38
C ALA A 195 -26.73 -18.51 -21.94
N PRO A 196 -27.24 -18.99 -23.08
CA PRO A 196 -26.70 -20.18 -23.74
C PRO A 196 -25.25 -19.94 -24.19
N PRO A 197 -24.41 -20.98 -24.24
CA PRO A 197 -23.05 -20.87 -24.75
C PRO A 197 -23.04 -20.63 -26.26
N ILE A 198 -22.04 -19.89 -26.75
CA ILE A 198 -21.78 -19.72 -28.18
C ILE A 198 -20.62 -20.65 -28.55
N TRP A 199 -20.89 -21.70 -29.31
CA TRP A 199 -19.89 -22.70 -29.66
C TRP A 199 -18.90 -22.14 -30.69
N ILE A 200 -17.61 -22.42 -30.47
CA ILE A 200 -16.55 -22.10 -31.43
C ILE A 200 -16.35 -23.37 -32.27
N ASN A 201 -16.68 -23.29 -33.57
CA ASN A 201 -16.45 -24.39 -34.51
C ASN A 201 -14.98 -24.53 -34.87
#